data_AF-A0A2G4I0R4-F1
#
_entry.id   AF-A0A2G4I0R4-F1
#
_cell.length_a   1.000
_cell.length_b   1.000
_cell.length_c   1.000
_cell.angle_alpha   90.00
_cell.angle_beta   90.00
_cell.angle_gamma   90.00
#
_symmetry.space_group_name_H-M   'P 1'
#
loop_
_entity.id
_entity.type
_entity.pdbx_description
1 polymer ?
#
loop_
_entity_poly.entity_id
_entity_poly.type
_entity_poly.pdbx_seq_one_letter_code
_entity_poly.pdbx_strand_id
1 'polypeptide(L)'
;MKNLLNSVRLIGNVGFDPEVREFEGGKKMARVNLATSEKVKLGSGSVFENTQWHRLVAWGSLASLMEKMVKKGSKLAVEGRLQHRSYVGTDGLKKESTEVVLHNILLLESKGKSVLINETSAEEKMTIQ
;
A
#
# COMPACT_ATOMS: atom_id res chain seq x y z
N MET A 1 -0.78 25.85 -16.14
CA MET A 1 -0.80 25.04 -14.90
C MET A 1 -1.54 23.75 -15.19
N LYS A 2 -0.96 22.58 -14.91
CA LYS A 2 -1.67 21.30 -14.99
C LYS A 2 -2.44 21.10 -13.68
N ASN A 3 -3.75 21.34 -13.70
CA ASN A 3 -4.65 21.23 -12.54
C ASN A 3 -5.20 19.80 -12.36
N LEU A 4 -4.36 18.77 -12.56
CA LEU A 4 -4.78 17.37 -12.44
C LEU A 4 -4.26 16.80 -11.12
N LEU A 5 -5.16 16.21 -10.33
CA LEU A 5 -4.84 15.58 -9.05
C LEU A 5 -5.27 14.10 -9.10
N ASN A 6 -4.32 13.21 -8.80
CA ASN A 6 -4.59 11.81 -8.53
C ASN A 6 -3.95 11.49 -7.17
N SER A 7 -4.80 11.35 -6.15
CA SER A 7 -4.39 11.08 -4.78
C SER A 7 -5.34 10.05 -4.17
N VAL A 8 -4.76 9.10 -3.44
CA VAL A 8 -5.45 8.06 -2.70
C VAL A 8 -4.98 8.13 -1.25
N ARG A 9 -5.90 8.17 -0.30
CA ARG A 9 -5.63 8.08 1.13
C ARG A 9 -6.45 6.94 1.71
N LEU A 10 -5.78 6.00 2.37
CA LEU A 10 -6.43 4.82 2.96
C LEU A 10 -5.89 4.59 4.37
N ILE A 11 -6.77 4.12 5.26
CA ILE A 11 -6.37 3.56 6.56
C ILE A 11 -7.02 2.20 6.67
N GLY A 12 -6.21 1.17 6.89
CA GLY A 12 -6.69 -0.21 6.87
C GLY A 12 -5.74 -1.19 7.50
N ASN A 13 -6.07 -2.48 7.40
CA ASN A 13 -5.26 -3.57 7.93
C ASN A 13 -4.68 -4.41 6.79
N VAL A 14 -3.43 -4.80 6.94
CA VAL A 14 -2.72 -5.65 5.99
C VAL A 14 -3.24 -7.09 6.07
N GLY A 15 -3.69 -7.65 4.94
CA GLY A 15 -4.28 -9.00 4.92
C GLY A 15 -3.27 -10.15 4.97
N PHE A 16 -2.09 -9.93 4.38
CA PHE A 16 -1.01 -10.92 4.23
C PHE A 16 0.34 -10.22 4.35
N ASP A 17 1.40 -10.98 4.65
CA ASP A 17 2.75 -10.42 4.66
C ASP A 17 3.12 -9.80 3.30
N PRO A 18 3.90 -8.71 3.27
CA PRO A 18 4.29 -8.08 2.01
C PRO A 18 5.05 -9.05 1.08
N GLU A 19 4.62 -9.12 -0.18
CA GLU A 19 5.37 -9.82 -1.23
C GLU A 19 6.47 -8.89 -1.75
N VAL A 20 7.72 -9.29 -1.60
CA VAL A 20 8.89 -8.47 -1.96
C VAL A 20 9.59 -9.06 -3.17
N ARG A 21 9.98 -8.21 -4.12
CA ARG A 21 10.79 -8.57 -5.28
C ARG A 21 11.93 -7.60 -5.46
N GLU A 22 13.10 -8.13 -5.71
CA GLU A 22 14.29 -7.39 -6.11
C GLU A 22 14.50 -7.55 -7.62
N PHE A 23 14.88 -6.46 -8.26
CA PHE A 23 15.15 -6.38 -9.70
C PHE A 23 16.60 -6.00 -9.93
N GLU A 24 17.06 -6.20 -11.15
CA GLU A 24 18.39 -5.78 -11.59
C GLU A 24 18.63 -4.28 -11.31
N GLY A 25 19.87 -3.94 -10.96
CA GLY A 25 20.24 -2.57 -10.59
C GLY A 25 19.78 -2.14 -9.19
N GLY A 26 19.47 -3.08 -8.30
CA GLY A 26 19.16 -2.81 -6.88
C GLY A 26 17.77 -2.22 -6.63
N LYS A 27 16.88 -2.23 -7.63
CA LYS A 27 15.50 -1.77 -7.44
C LYS A 27 14.69 -2.80 -6.67
N LYS A 28 13.95 -2.34 -5.67
CA LYS A 28 13.09 -3.17 -4.81
C LYS A 28 11.64 -2.76 -4.93
N MET A 29 10.73 -3.74 -4.93
CA MET A 29 9.28 -3.54 -4.91
C MET A 29 8.66 -4.39 -3.80
N ALA A 30 7.73 -3.81 -3.06
CA ALA A 30 6.86 -4.53 -2.12
C ALA A 30 5.40 -4.38 -2.56
N ARG A 31 4.65 -5.47 -2.49
CA ARG A 31 3.21 -5.50 -2.75
C ARG A 31 2.47 -6.03 -1.54
N VAL A 32 1.35 -5.41 -1.20
CA VAL A 32 0.46 -5.89 -0.14
C VAL A 32 -1.00 -5.60 -0.48
N ASN A 33 -1.92 -6.37 0.11
CA ASN A 33 -3.34 -6.05 0.08
C ASN A 33 -3.77 -5.44 1.42
N LEU A 34 -4.40 -4.27 1.35
CA LEU A 34 -4.95 -3.56 2.50
C LEU A 34 -6.48 -3.72 2.53
N ALA A 35 -7.02 -4.14 3.66
CA ALA A 35 -8.45 -4.20 3.89
C ALA A 35 -8.97 -2.89 4.51
N THR A 36 -10.04 -2.34 3.96
CA THR A 36 -10.86 -1.28 4.59
C THR A 36 -12.27 -1.79 4.76
N SER A 37 -12.86 -1.65 5.95
CA SER A 37 -14.23 -2.10 6.23
C SER A 37 -15.15 -0.93 6.56
N GLU A 38 -16.39 -1.01 6.11
CA GLU A 38 -17.49 -0.12 6.51
C GLU A 38 -18.66 -0.96 7.06
N LYS A 39 -19.38 -0.42 8.07
CA LYS A 39 -20.59 -1.05 8.59
C LYS A 39 -21.80 -0.48 7.88
N VAL A 40 -22.49 -1.32 7.10
CA VAL A 40 -23.68 -0.95 6.34
C VAL A 40 -24.93 -1.47 7.06
N LYS A 41 -25.88 -0.58 7.36
CA LYS A 41 -27.21 -0.97 7.86
C LYS A 41 -28.12 -1.31 6.69
N LEU A 42 -28.73 -2.49 6.74
CA LEU A 42 -29.73 -2.93 5.77
C LEU A 42 -31.13 -2.45 6.18
N GLY A 43 -32.06 -2.39 5.22
CA GLY A 43 -33.45 -1.99 5.47
C GLY A 43 -34.19 -2.91 6.46
N SER A 44 -33.72 -4.14 6.65
CA SER A 44 -34.18 -5.10 7.66
C SER A 44 -33.74 -4.76 9.10
N GLY A 45 -32.87 -3.76 9.28
CA GLY A 45 -32.28 -3.41 10.58
C GLY A 45 -30.98 -4.18 10.93
N SER A 46 -30.60 -5.20 10.15
CA SER A 46 -29.32 -5.92 10.34
C SER A 46 -28.13 -5.09 9.84
N VAL A 47 -26.98 -5.24 10.49
CA VAL A 47 -25.71 -4.62 10.08
C VAL A 47 -24.83 -5.65 9.37
N PHE A 48 -24.32 -5.31 8.19
CA PHE A 48 -23.32 -6.08 7.47
C PHE A 48 -22.01 -5.29 7.39
N GLU A 49 -20.87 -5.98 7.44
CA GLU A 49 -19.54 -5.37 7.26
C GLU A 49 -19.07 -5.57 5.82
N ASN A 50 -18.95 -4.47 5.08
CA ASN A 50 -18.45 -4.48 3.71
C ASN A 50 -16.94 -4.21 3.70
N THR A 51 -16.14 -5.23 3.38
CA THR A 51 -14.68 -5.11 3.28
C THR A 51 -14.23 -4.96 1.83
N GLN A 52 -13.48 -3.89 1.56
CA GLN A 52 -12.82 -3.63 0.29
C GLN A 52 -11.33 -3.95 0.40
N TRP A 53 -10.76 -4.52 -0.66
CA TRP A 53 -9.36 -4.91 -0.74
C TRP A 53 -8.60 -4.06 -1.75
N HIS A 54 -7.57 -3.37 -1.28
CA HIS A 54 -6.77 -2.44 -2.08
C HIS A 54 -5.38 -3.01 -2.29
N ARG A 55 -4.96 -3.15 -3.56
CA ARG A 55 -3.59 -3.57 -3.87
C ARG A 55 -2.66 -2.37 -3.79
N LEU A 56 -1.73 -2.39 -2.83
CA LEU A 56 -0.72 -1.36 -2.66
C LEU A 56 0.62 -1.83 -3.25
N VAL A 57 1.34 -0.92 -3.87
CA VAL A 57 2.69 -1.15 -4.41
C VAL A 57 3.62 -0.05 -3.91
N ALA A 58 4.69 -0.44 -3.23
CA ALA A 58 5.78 0.44 -2.83
C ALA A 58 7.06 0.10 -3.61
N TRP A 59 7.88 1.11 -3.84
CA TRP A 59 9.17 0.97 -4.52
C TRP A 59 10.31 1.47 -3.63
N GLY A 60 11.53 1.03 -3.94
CA GLY A 60 12.76 1.55 -3.34
C GLY A 60 12.76 1.47 -1.81
N SER A 61 13.00 2.61 -1.16
CA SER A 61 13.07 2.71 0.29
C SER A 61 11.78 2.29 1.01
N LEU A 62 10.62 2.66 0.47
CA LEU A 62 9.32 2.24 1.01
C LEU A 62 9.15 0.72 0.91
N ALA A 63 9.63 0.09 -0.16
CA ALA A 63 9.61 -1.37 -0.30
C ALA A 63 10.50 -2.05 0.75
N SER A 64 11.73 -1.56 0.93
CA SER A 64 12.66 -2.06 1.96
C SER A 64 12.11 -1.87 3.37
N LEU A 65 11.35 -0.82 3.61
CA LEU A 65 10.71 -0.59 4.89
C LEU A 65 9.52 -1.52 5.12
N MET A 66 8.66 -1.67 4.12
CA MET A 66 7.53 -2.60 4.19
C MET A 66 7.99 -4.01 4.50
N GLU A 67 9.06 -4.48 3.85
CA GLU A 67 9.68 -5.78 4.15
C GLU A 67 10.10 -5.90 5.63
N LYS A 68 10.69 -4.85 6.21
CA LYS A 68 11.24 -4.89 7.57
C LYS A 68 10.18 -4.73 8.66
N MET A 69 9.15 -3.93 8.42
CA MET A 69 8.25 -3.45 9.49
C MET A 69 6.80 -3.88 9.32
N VAL A 70 6.37 -4.19 8.09
CA VAL A 70 4.98 -4.53 7.80
C VAL A 70 4.83 -6.04 7.75
N LYS A 71 3.83 -6.53 8.48
CA LYS A 71 3.39 -7.94 8.52
C LYS A 71 1.87 -8.04 8.43
N LYS A 72 1.35 -9.25 8.24
CA LYS A 72 -0.08 -9.55 8.35
C LYS A 72 -0.68 -8.96 9.62
N GLY A 73 -1.81 -8.28 9.47
CA GLY A 73 -2.53 -7.60 10.54
C GLY A 73 -1.99 -6.20 10.90
N SER A 74 -0.88 -5.75 10.31
CA SER A 74 -0.38 -4.39 10.53
C SER A 74 -1.41 -3.36 10.09
N LYS A 75 -1.65 -2.35 10.93
CA LYS A 75 -2.54 -1.24 10.58
C LYS A 75 -1.72 -0.14 9.93
N LEU A 76 -2.11 0.27 8.73
CA LEU A 76 -1.39 1.29 7.95
C LEU A 76 -2.32 2.45 7.64
N ALA A 77 -1.79 3.67 7.71
CA ALA A 77 -2.29 4.81 6.99
C ALA A 77 -1.35 5.07 5.80
N VAL A 78 -1.89 5.20 4.60
CA VAL A 78 -1.09 5.30 3.37
C VAL A 78 -1.58 6.44 2.49
N GLU A 79 -0.63 7.02 1.76
CA GLU A 79 -0.91 7.96 0.68
C GLU A 79 -0.25 7.47 -0.60
N GLY A 80 -1.00 7.61 -1.70
CA GLY A 80 -0.67 7.02 -2.98
C GLY A 80 -1.32 7.74 -4.14
N ARG A 81 -1.16 7.14 -5.32
CA ARG A 81 -1.90 7.47 -6.54
C ARG A 81 -2.43 6.20 -7.19
N LEU A 82 -3.57 6.29 -7.86
CA LEU A 82 -4.05 5.19 -8.68
C LEU A 82 -3.15 5.02 -9.91
N GLN A 83 -2.81 3.78 -10.22
CA GLN A 83 -2.16 3.40 -11.46
C GLN A 83 -2.88 2.20 -12.06
N HIS A 84 -3.33 2.36 -13.30
CA HIS A 84 -3.82 1.26 -14.11
C HIS A 84 -2.66 0.72 -14.94
N ARG A 85 -2.50 -0.61 -14.96
CA ARG A 85 -1.52 -1.27 -15.83
C ARG A 85 -2.17 -2.43 -16.57
N SER A 86 -1.84 -2.54 -17.83
CA SER A 86 -2.16 -3.70 -18.65
C SER A 86 -0.97 -4.66 -18.66
N TYR A 87 -1.22 -5.96 -18.52
CA TYR A 87 -0.20 -7.00 -18.67
C TYR A 87 -0.81 -8.24 -19.33
N VAL A 88 0.02 -9.05 -19.97
CA VAL A 88 -0.42 -10.34 -20.53
C VAL A 88 -0.31 -11.39 -19.44
N GLY A 89 -1.41 -12.08 -19.15
CA GLY A 89 -1.43 -13.19 -18.21
C GLY A 89 -0.71 -14.41 -18.77
N THR A 90 -0.45 -15.40 -17.90
CA THR A 90 0.12 -16.69 -18.30
C THR A 90 -0.77 -17.47 -19.28
N ASP A 91 -2.05 -17.12 -19.33
CA ASP A 91 -3.07 -17.61 -20.26
C ASP A 91 -3.03 -16.91 -21.64
N GLY A 92 -2.10 -15.97 -21.84
CA GLY A 92 -2.01 -15.17 -23.07
C GLY A 92 -3.04 -14.05 -23.16
N LEU A 93 -3.93 -13.91 -22.16
CA LEU A 93 -4.98 -12.89 -22.18
C LEU A 93 -4.48 -11.57 -21.60
N LYS A 94 -4.90 -10.45 -22.22
CA LYS A 94 -4.65 -9.11 -21.68
C LYS A 94 -5.47 -8.91 -20.40
N LYS A 95 -4.79 -8.54 -19.32
CA LYS A 95 -5.39 -8.24 -18.00
C LYS A 95 -5.10 -6.80 -17.63
N GLU A 96 -6.09 -6.13 -17.07
CA GLU A 96 -5.95 -4.81 -16.46
C GLU A 96 -5.86 -4.97 -14.94
N SER A 97 -4.97 -4.19 -14.31
CA SER A 97 -4.85 -4.13 -12.86
C SER A 97 -4.83 -2.68 -12.41
N THR A 98 -5.67 -2.37 -11.42
CA THR A 98 -5.65 -1.10 -10.71
C THR A 98 -4.89 -1.28 -9.41
N GLU A 99 -3.90 -0.42 -9.17
CA GLU A 99 -3.03 -0.48 -8.00
C GLU A 99 -2.89 0.92 -7.40
N VAL A 100 -2.65 0.99 -6.10
CA VAL A 100 -2.26 2.22 -5.41
C VAL A 100 -0.74 2.21 -5.28
N VAL A 101 -0.07 3.06 -6.07
CA VAL A 101 1.39 3.25 -5.93
C VAL A 101 1.62 4.22 -4.79
N LEU A 102 2.33 3.75 -3.76
CA LEU A 102 2.54 4.47 -2.51
C LEU A 102 3.69 5.48 -2.65
N HIS A 103 3.53 6.64 -2.00
CA HIS A 103 4.60 7.61 -1.78
C HIS A 103 4.77 7.95 -0.28
N ASN A 104 3.82 7.54 0.57
CA ASN A 104 3.91 7.72 2.03
C ASN A 104 3.22 6.57 2.77
N ILE A 105 3.83 6.12 3.86
CA ILE A 105 3.29 5.07 4.73
C ILE A 105 3.49 5.49 6.19
N LEU A 106 2.44 5.31 6.98
CA LEU A 106 2.44 5.44 8.42
C LEU A 106 2.01 4.10 9.03
N LEU A 107 2.93 3.47 9.77
CA LEU A 107 2.60 2.29 10.57
C LEU A 107 1.91 2.74 11.87
N LEU A 108 0.70 2.24 12.09
CA LEU A 108 -0.10 2.53 13.27
C LEU A 108 0.00 1.36 14.26
N GLU A 109 0.81 1.52 15.32
CA GLU A 109 0.90 0.52 16.38
C GLU A 109 -0.21 0.68 17.42
N SER A 110 -0.66 -0.44 17.99
CA SER A 110 -1.69 -0.51 19.04
C SER A 110 -1.32 0.20 20.37
N LYS A 111 -0.09 0.72 20.53
CA LYS A 111 0.43 1.30 21.79
C LYS A 111 1.05 2.70 21.63
N GLY A 112 0.42 3.57 20.85
CA GLY A 112 0.71 5.02 20.86
C GLY A 112 2.02 5.47 20.21
N LYS A 113 2.80 4.56 19.62
CA LYS A 113 3.91 4.89 18.72
C LYS A 113 3.43 4.81 17.27
N SER A 114 3.35 5.96 16.62
CA SER A 114 3.07 6.08 15.19
C SER A 114 4.35 6.55 14.51
N VAL A 115 4.80 5.84 13.47
CA VAL A 115 6.04 6.17 12.74
C VAL A 115 5.67 6.69 11.34
N LEU A 116 5.79 8.01 11.12
CA LEU A 116 5.57 8.68 9.83
C LEU A 116 6.78 8.49 8.92
N ILE A 117 6.58 8.05 7.67
CA ILE A 117 7.67 7.71 6.75
C ILE A 117 7.36 8.12 5.31
N ASN A 118 8.12 9.09 4.81
CA ASN A 118 8.05 9.62 3.46
C ASN A 118 9.28 9.19 2.62
N GLU A 119 9.19 9.32 1.30
CA GLU A 119 10.30 9.01 0.36
C GLU A 119 11.57 9.84 0.65
N THR A 120 11.42 11.07 1.15
CA THR A 120 12.52 12.03 1.40
C THR A 120 13.42 11.65 2.58
N SER A 121 12.90 11.06 3.66
CA SER A 121 13.70 10.74 4.86
C SER A 121 14.53 9.45 4.75
N ALA A 122 14.41 8.70 3.65
CA ALA A 122 15.19 7.47 3.45
C ALA A 122 16.60 7.73 2.87
N GLU A 123 16.78 8.83 2.13
CA GLU A 123 18.08 9.18 1.52
C GLU A 123 19.06 9.76 2.55
N GLU A 124 18.58 10.50 3.56
CA GLU A 124 19.44 11.09 4.62
C GLU A 124 20.13 10.07 5.51
N LYS A 125 19.58 8.86 5.67
CA LYS A 125 20.20 7.80 6.48
C LYS A 125 21.32 7.05 5.76
N MET A 126 21.53 7.30 4.46
CA MET A 126 22.52 6.60 3.65
C MET A 126 23.81 7.41 3.43
N THR A 127 23.84 8.69 3.84
CA THR A 127 25.01 9.59 3.71
C THR A 127 25.85 9.65 4.99
N ILE A 128 25.40 9.05 6.08
CA ILE A 128 26.16 8.97 7.34
C ILE A 128 26.59 7.52 7.56
N GLN A 129 27.63 7.12 6.83
CA GLN A 129 28.53 6.02 7.18
C GLN A 129 29.92 6.30 6.64
#